data_AF-A0A0W0VN01-F1
#
_entry.id   AF-A0A0W0VN01-F1
#
_cell.length_a   1.000
_cell.length_b   1.000
_cell.length_c   1.000
_cell.angle_alpha   90.00
_cell.angle_beta   90.00
_cell.angle_gamma   90.00
#
_symmetry.space_group_name_H-M   'P 1'
#
loop_
_entity.id
_entity.type
_entity.pdbx_description
1 polymer ?
#
loop_
_entity_poly.entity_id
_entity_poly.type
_entity_poly.pdbx_seq_one_letter_code
_entity_poly.pdbx_strand_id
1 'polypeptide(L)'
;MHPFIRIAVFALLLVRPAFAVVVLHGENDYWRCVVSDAEQKHWAAQSAYRRTAINKAYDACKKMSDKPSSCKAAVENCEAFINGLTTRPMWQCMALDFYANPFTSNIYKRKYDAALAAQAYCKDNSDYPDSCYINLITCENLNKRI
;
A
#
# COMPACT_ATOMS: atom_id res chain seq x y z
N MET A 1 -24.36 -68.60 17.10
CA MET A 1 -24.82 -67.89 15.89
C MET A 1 -25.10 -66.43 16.25
N HIS A 2 -24.33 -65.49 15.70
CA HIS A 2 -24.62 -64.03 15.66
C HIS A 2 -25.81 -63.75 14.72
N PRO A 3 -26.47 -62.55 14.68
CA PRO A 3 -25.98 -61.17 14.95
C PRO A 3 -26.89 -60.31 15.87
N PHE A 4 -26.44 -59.30 16.63
CA PHE A 4 -25.82 -57.99 16.33
C PHE A 4 -26.76 -56.88 15.77
N ILE A 5 -26.94 -55.83 16.59
CA ILE A 5 -27.00 -54.37 16.28
C ILE A 5 -28.35 -53.76 15.86
N ARG A 6 -28.72 -52.67 16.57
CA ARG A 6 -29.13 -51.30 16.10
C ARG A 6 -30.16 -50.75 17.12
N ILE A 7 -30.06 -49.55 17.69
CA ILE A 7 -29.68 -48.25 17.13
C ILE A 7 -29.08 -47.40 18.28
N ALA A 8 -27.80 -47.03 18.16
CA ALA A 8 -27.21 -45.96 18.97
C ALA A 8 -27.42 -44.63 18.25
N VAL A 9 -27.94 -43.66 18.99
CA VAL A 9 -28.22 -42.28 18.58
C VAL A 9 -26.91 -41.61 18.15
N PHE A 10 -26.75 -41.39 16.84
CA PHE A 10 -25.68 -40.54 16.30
C PHE A 10 -26.12 -39.08 16.41
N ALA A 11 -25.80 -38.45 17.53
CA ALA A 11 -25.78 -36.99 17.64
C ALA A 11 -24.54 -36.48 16.90
N LEU A 12 -24.71 -36.12 15.62
CA LEU A 12 -23.67 -35.52 14.81
C LEU A 12 -23.35 -34.11 15.36
N LEU A 13 -22.22 -34.02 16.06
CA LEU A 13 -21.58 -32.78 16.49
C LEU A 13 -21.25 -31.92 15.26
N LEU A 14 -22.08 -30.90 14.99
CA LEU A 14 -21.77 -29.80 14.09
C LEU A 14 -20.75 -28.86 14.77
N VAL A 15 -19.48 -29.26 14.82
CA VAL A 15 -18.39 -28.34 15.18
C VAL A 15 -18.15 -27.44 13.97
N ARG A 16 -18.75 -26.26 13.97
CA ARG A 16 -18.37 -25.20 13.04
C ARG A 16 -16.96 -24.73 13.40
N PRO A 17 -15.97 -24.81 12.50
CA PRO A 17 -14.72 -24.10 12.72
C PRO A 17 -15.05 -22.61 12.68
N ALA A 18 -14.96 -21.95 13.84
CA ALA A 18 -14.92 -20.51 13.90
C ALA A 18 -13.61 -20.09 13.23
N PHE A 19 -13.66 -19.72 11.95
CA PHE A 19 -12.61 -18.94 11.34
C PHE A 19 -12.57 -17.61 12.08
N ALA A 20 -11.71 -17.51 13.10
CA ALA A 20 -11.38 -16.24 13.70
C ALA A 20 -10.66 -15.42 12.62
N VAL A 21 -11.39 -14.52 11.98
CA VAL A 21 -10.77 -13.44 11.21
C VAL A 21 -10.07 -12.57 12.25
N VAL A 22 -8.76 -12.74 12.38
CA VAL A 22 -7.92 -11.81 13.13
C VAL A 22 -7.91 -10.51 12.33
N VAL A 23 -8.89 -9.65 12.59
CA VAL A 23 -8.80 -8.24 12.21
C VAL A 23 -7.75 -7.64 13.14
N LEU A 24 -6.52 -7.49 12.63
CA LEU A 24 -5.48 -6.69 13.27
C LEU A 24 -6.01 -5.24 13.36
N HIS A 25 -6.68 -4.93 14.47
CA HIS A 25 -6.99 -3.58 14.87
C HIS A 25 -5.65 -2.90 15.17
N GLY A 26 -5.28 -1.95 14.32
CA GLY A 26 -3.98 -1.30 14.34
C GLY A 26 -3.85 -0.33 15.50
N GLU A 27 -3.21 -0.76 16.58
CA GLU A 27 -2.89 0.09 17.73
C GLU A 27 -1.38 0.22 18.00
N ASN A 28 -0.51 -0.28 17.13
CA ASN A 28 0.94 -0.18 17.33
C ASN A 28 1.65 0.27 16.07
N ASP A 29 2.50 1.28 16.16
CA ASP A 29 3.35 1.73 15.07
C ASP A 29 4.09 0.56 14.42
N TYR A 30 4.00 0.45 13.09
CA TYR A 30 4.55 -0.69 12.36
C TYR A 30 5.14 -0.29 11.02
N TRP A 31 6.11 -1.06 10.56
CA TRP A 31 6.58 -1.04 9.19
C TRP A 31 5.84 -2.08 8.38
N ARG A 32 5.34 -1.68 7.22
CA ARG A 32 4.82 -2.57 6.18
C ARG A 32 5.76 -2.50 4.97
N CYS A 33 6.29 -3.64 4.55
CA CYS A 33 7.17 -3.71 3.39
C CYS A 33 6.59 -4.64 2.34
N VAL A 34 6.76 -4.27 1.07
CA VAL A 34 6.30 -5.05 -0.08
C VAL A 34 7.49 -5.50 -0.92
N VAL A 35 7.51 -6.78 -1.30
CA VAL A 35 8.48 -7.38 -2.21
C VAL A 35 7.75 -7.86 -3.45
N SER A 36 8.39 -7.71 -4.61
CA SER A 36 7.85 -8.18 -5.88
C SER A 36 8.81 -9.14 -6.56
N ASP A 37 8.25 -10.05 -7.36
CA ASP A 37 9.02 -10.87 -8.29
C ASP A 37 9.03 -10.26 -9.71
N ALA A 38 9.65 -10.95 -10.67
CA ALA A 38 9.72 -10.51 -12.07
C ALA A 38 8.35 -10.52 -12.79
N GLU A 39 7.33 -11.16 -12.24
CA GLU A 39 5.96 -11.16 -12.77
C GLU A 39 5.09 -10.09 -12.10
N GLN A 40 5.69 -9.24 -11.27
CA GLN A 40 4.99 -8.21 -10.49
C GLN A 40 3.96 -8.79 -9.51
N LYS A 41 4.10 -10.06 -9.11
CA LYS A 41 3.37 -10.57 -7.95
C LYS A 41 3.94 -9.93 -6.68
N HIS A 42 3.08 -9.63 -5.72
CA HIS A 42 3.45 -8.84 -4.53
C HIS A 42 3.22 -9.62 -3.24
N TRP A 43 4.18 -9.50 -2.32
CA TRP A 43 4.08 -10.04 -0.96
C TRP A 43 4.39 -8.96 0.04
N ALA A 44 3.48 -8.78 1.01
CA ALA A 44 3.61 -7.79 2.05
C ALA A 44 3.82 -8.46 3.41
N ALA A 45 4.62 -7.83 4.27
CA ALA A 45 4.73 -8.23 5.66
C ALA A 45 4.85 -7.01 6.57
N GLN A 46 4.46 -7.19 7.84
CA GLN A 46 4.47 -6.17 8.87
C GLN A 46 5.38 -6.54 10.05
N SER A 47 5.98 -5.54 10.67
CA SER A 47 6.78 -5.67 11.90
C SER A 47 7.03 -4.31 12.55
N ALA A 48 7.27 -4.28 13.86
CA ALA A 48 7.73 -3.06 14.56
C ALA A 48 9.07 -2.53 13.99
N TYR A 49 9.88 -3.41 13.39
CA TYR A 49 11.18 -3.06 12.80
C TYR A 49 11.19 -3.23 11.28
N ARG A 50 11.64 -2.18 10.57
CA ARG A 50 11.72 -2.16 9.09
C ARG A 50 12.45 -3.36 8.50
N ARG A 51 13.65 -3.67 9.00
CA ARG A 51 14.47 -4.79 8.48
C ARG A 51 13.75 -6.12 8.63
N THR A 52 13.07 -6.34 9.74
CA THR A 52 12.29 -7.56 9.97
C THR A 52 11.10 -7.64 9.02
N ALA A 53 10.39 -6.53 8.76
CA ALA A 53 9.31 -6.49 7.78
C ALA A 53 9.80 -6.81 6.37
N ILE A 54 10.95 -6.26 5.95
CA ILE A 54 11.60 -6.57 4.66
C ILE A 54 11.90 -8.07 4.55
N ASN A 55 12.58 -8.63 5.55
CA ASN A 55 13.00 -10.03 5.50
C ASN A 55 11.78 -10.97 5.45
N LYS A 56 10.74 -10.69 6.25
CA LYS A 56 9.49 -11.48 6.20
C LYS A 56 8.83 -11.42 4.82
N ALA A 57 8.74 -10.23 4.21
CA ALA A 57 8.15 -10.07 2.87
C ALA A 57 9.00 -10.75 1.78
N TYR A 58 10.33 -10.68 1.91
CA TYR A 58 11.26 -11.35 1.01
C TYR A 58 11.17 -12.87 1.12
N ASP A 59 11.17 -13.41 2.33
CA ASP A 59 11.01 -14.84 2.59
C ASP A 59 9.66 -15.34 2.06
N ALA A 60 8.59 -14.56 2.20
CA ALA A 60 7.28 -14.85 1.64
C ALA A 60 7.35 -14.95 0.10
N CYS A 61 7.99 -13.97 -0.57
CA CYS A 61 8.22 -14.02 -2.01
C CYS A 61 9.02 -15.26 -2.42
N LYS A 62 10.14 -15.56 -1.73
CA LYS A 62 11.00 -16.71 -2.03
C LYS A 62 10.27 -18.05 -1.91
N LYS A 63 9.27 -18.15 -1.02
CA LYS A 63 8.51 -19.39 -0.77
C LYS A 63 7.31 -19.54 -1.70
N MET A 64 6.68 -18.45 -2.10
CA MET A 64 5.38 -18.47 -2.81
C MET A 64 5.46 -18.03 -4.27
N SER A 65 6.54 -17.37 -4.71
CA SER A 65 6.74 -17.01 -6.10
C SER A 65 7.14 -18.23 -6.93
N ASP A 66 6.62 -18.31 -8.15
CA ASP A 66 7.06 -19.27 -9.17
C ASP A 66 8.46 -18.93 -9.71
N LYS A 67 8.95 -17.70 -9.46
CA LYS A 67 10.28 -17.20 -9.86
C LYS A 67 11.05 -16.68 -8.65
N PRO A 68 11.40 -17.54 -7.69
CA PRO A 68 11.98 -17.10 -6.41
C PRO A 68 13.33 -16.41 -6.58
N SER A 69 14.14 -16.71 -7.60
CA SER A 69 15.41 -16.00 -7.85
C SER A 69 15.22 -14.53 -8.26
N SER A 70 14.01 -14.16 -8.69
CA SER A 70 13.70 -12.81 -9.15
C SER A 70 13.14 -11.88 -8.08
N CYS A 71 12.85 -12.40 -6.88
CA CYS A 71 12.41 -11.60 -5.74
C CYS A 71 13.40 -10.49 -5.45
N LYS A 72 12.94 -9.24 -5.43
CA LYS A 72 13.77 -8.07 -5.08
C LYS A 72 13.13 -7.30 -3.94
N ALA A 73 13.84 -7.22 -2.83
CA ALA A 73 13.48 -6.34 -1.74
C ALA A 73 14.10 -4.96 -1.94
N ALA A 74 13.27 -3.92 -1.81
CA ALA A 74 13.71 -2.53 -1.92
C ALA A 74 13.25 -1.78 -0.67
N VAL A 75 14.16 -1.04 -0.04
CA VAL A 75 13.87 -0.35 1.23
C VAL A 75 12.82 0.75 1.02
N GLU A 76 12.81 1.35 -0.15
CA GLU A 76 11.84 2.34 -0.64
C GLU A 76 10.40 1.78 -0.75
N ASN A 77 10.25 0.45 -0.80
CA ASN A 77 8.95 -0.22 -0.78
C ASN A 77 8.45 -0.53 0.65
N CYS A 78 9.11 0.05 1.66
CA CYS A 78 8.64 0.05 3.03
C CYS A 78 7.95 1.36 3.39
N GLU A 79 6.88 1.25 4.15
CA GLU A 79 6.10 2.34 4.71
C GLU A 79 6.04 2.16 6.21
N ALA A 80 6.35 3.22 6.97
CA ALA A 80 5.99 3.23 8.38
C ALA A 80 4.55 3.70 8.53
N PHE A 81 3.85 3.09 9.46
CA PHE A 81 2.52 3.44 9.91
C PHE A 81 2.64 3.87 11.36
N ILE A 82 2.23 5.10 11.66
CA ILE A 82 2.19 5.65 13.01
C ILE A 82 0.73 5.92 13.34
N ASN A 83 0.22 5.37 14.45
CA ASN A 83 -1.21 5.45 14.79
C ASN A 83 -2.14 5.01 13.62
N GLY A 84 -1.74 3.98 12.87
CA GLY A 84 -2.48 3.48 11.71
C GLY A 84 -2.35 4.32 10.44
N LEU A 85 -1.61 5.43 10.46
CA LEU A 85 -1.46 6.37 9.35
C LEU A 85 -0.09 6.24 8.69
N THR A 86 -0.06 6.20 7.35
CA THR A 86 1.20 6.09 6.61
C THR A 86 2.04 7.35 6.72
N THR A 87 3.34 7.21 6.96
CA THR A 87 4.29 8.33 6.95
C THR A 87 4.93 8.57 5.59
N ARG A 88 4.56 7.78 4.58
CA ARG A 88 5.06 7.95 3.20
C ARG A 88 4.75 9.37 2.74
N PRO A 89 5.72 10.15 2.25
CA PRO A 89 5.45 11.52 1.77
C PRO A 89 4.29 11.55 0.78
N MET A 90 3.26 12.33 1.08
CA MET A 90 2.08 12.52 0.25
C MET A 90 2.15 13.91 -0.38
N TRP A 91 2.95 14.05 -1.42
CA TRP A 91 3.11 15.33 -2.12
C TRP A 91 1.98 15.57 -3.10
N GLN A 92 1.38 16.75 -3.01
CA GLN A 92 0.42 17.26 -3.97
C GLN A 92 0.84 18.68 -4.32
N CYS A 93 0.87 18.99 -5.61
CA CYS A 93 1.25 20.30 -6.13
C CYS A 93 0.12 20.90 -6.97
N MET A 94 0.09 22.23 -7.04
CA MET A 94 -0.85 23.01 -7.84
C MET A 94 -0.12 23.87 -8.86
N ALA A 95 -0.41 23.67 -10.14
CA ALA A 95 0.02 24.56 -11.22
C ALA A 95 -1.00 25.67 -11.42
N LEU A 96 -0.55 26.78 -12.01
CA LEU A 96 -1.36 27.93 -12.34
C LEU A 96 -1.16 28.30 -13.81
N ASP A 97 -2.22 28.77 -14.46
CA ASP A 97 -2.11 29.41 -15.78
C ASP A 97 -1.96 30.93 -15.64
N PHE A 98 -1.94 31.64 -16.77
CA PHE A 98 -1.82 33.11 -16.82
C PHE A 98 -2.90 33.85 -16.00
N TYR A 99 -4.09 33.26 -15.87
CA TYR A 99 -5.21 33.82 -15.11
C TYR A 99 -5.26 33.33 -13.66
N ALA A 100 -4.22 32.63 -13.22
CA ALA A 100 -4.12 32.01 -11.91
C ALA A 100 -5.23 30.97 -11.63
N ASN A 101 -5.74 30.30 -12.68
CA ASN A 101 -6.63 29.16 -12.47
C ASN A 101 -5.84 27.99 -11.87
N PRO A 102 -6.35 27.34 -10.80
CA PRO A 102 -5.63 26.28 -10.10
C PRO A 102 -5.82 24.90 -10.72
N PHE A 103 -4.70 24.21 -10.95
CA PHE A 103 -4.67 22.84 -11.49
C PHE A 103 -3.87 21.93 -10.57
N THR A 104 -4.58 21.16 -9.75
CA THR A 104 -3.97 20.32 -8.71
C THR A 104 -3.69 18.91 -9.22
N SER A 105 -2.49 18.41 -8.93
CA SER A 105 -2.09 17.03 -9.20
C SER A 105 -2.78 16.01 -8.28
N ASN A 106 -2.68 14.74 -8.65
CA ASN A 106 -2.88 13.62 -7.71
C ASN A 106 -1.81 13.62 -6.60
N ILE A 107 -1.87 12.64 -5.70
CA ILE A 107 -0.89 12.48 -4.62
C ILE A 107 0.28 11.60 -5.09
N TYR A 108 1.50 12.08 -4.91
CA TYR A 108 2.72 11.40 -5.30
C TYR A 108 3.68 11.21 -4.13
N LYS A 109 4.53 10.19 -4.23
CA LYS A 109 5.60 9.93 -3.26
C LYS A 109 6.70 10.99 -3.28
N ARG A 110 6.94 11.60 -4.45
CA ARG A 110 8.03 12.54 -4.70
C ARG A 110 7.45 13.89 -5.10
N LYS A 111 8.01 14.96 -4.53
CA LYS A 111 7.60 16.35 -4.79
C LYS A 111 7.66 16.71 -6.28
N TYR A 112 8.74 16.34 -6.96
CA TYR A 112 8.92 16.65 -8.37
C TYR A 112 7.94 15.91 -9.27
N ASP A 113 7.60 14.66 -8.94
CA ASP A 113 6.59 13.90 -9.69
C ASP A 113 5.22 14.59 -9.59
N ALA A 114 4.84 15.06 -8.40
CA ALA A 114 3.63 15.87 -8.21
C ALA A 114 3.68 17.20 -8.98
N ALA A 115 4.82 17.88 -8.98
CA ALA A 115 5.00 19.15 -9.69
C ALA A 115 4.84 18.97 -11.22
N LEU A 116 5.47 17.95 -11.78
CA LEU A 116 5.37 17.61 -13.20
C LEU A 116 3.93 17.20 -13.57
N ALA A 117 3.29 16.39 -12.73
CA ALA A 117 1.90 15.99 -12.93
C ALA A 117 0.93 17.18 -12.88
N ALA A 118 1.14 18.13 -11.96
CA ALA A 118 0.32 19.33 -11.86
C ALA A 118 0.47 20.21 -13.10
N GLN A 119 1.71 20.38 -13.58
CA GLN A 119 1.98 21.15 -14.79
C GLN A 119 1.38 20.48 -16.02
N ALA A 120 1.52 19.16 -16.16
CA ALA A 120 0.89 18.42 -17.25
C ALA A 120 -0.64 18.55 -17.22
N TYR A 121 -1.25 18.39 -16.03
CA TYR A 121 -2.68 18.57 -15.86
C TYR A 121 -3.16 19.97 -16.24
N CYS A 122 -2.42 21.02 -15.88
CA CYS A 122 -2.70 22.38 -16.34
C CYS A 122 -2.65 22.48 -17.87
N LYS A 123 -1.58 21.96 -18.50
CA LYS A 123 -1.41 22.01 -19.96
C LYS A 123 -2.51 21.27 -20.71
N ASP A 124 -3.07 20.22 -20.12
CA ASP A 124 -4.11 19.42 -20.74
C ASP A 124 -5.52 20.03 -20.57
N ASN A 125 -5.72 20.95 -19.61
CA ASN A 125 -7.06 21.40 -19.18
C ASN A 125 -7.25 22.93 -19.14
N SER A 126 -6.18 23.72 -19.19
CA SER A 126 -6.26 25.18 -19.25
C SER A 126 -6.58 25.65 -20.67
N ASP A 127 -7.33 26.74 -20.78
CA ASP A 127 -7.54 27.48 -22.03
C ASP A 127 -6.23 28.14 -22.54
N TYR A 128 -5.19 28.21 -21.69
CA TYR A 128 -3.90 28.85 -21.97
C TYR A 128 -2.73 27.91 -21.61
N PRO A 129 -2.59 26.76 -22.29
CA PRO A 129 -1.67 25.69 -21.88
C PRO A 129 -0.19 26.10 -21.88
N ASP A 130 0.23 26.99 -22.78
CA ASP A 130 1.62 27.48 -22.85
C ASP A 130 1.99 28.36 -21.65
N SER A 131 1.00 28.90 -20.94
CA SER A 131 1.22 29.73 -19.75
C SER A 131 1.33 28.92 -18.46
N CYS A 132 1.07 27.61 -18.51
CA CYS A 132 1.05 26.76 -17.33
C CYS A 132 2.41 26.67 -16.66
N TYR A 133 2.48 27.21 -15.44
CA TYR A 133 3.67 27.21 -14.62
C TYR A 133 3.41 26.53 -13.27
N ILE A 134 4.48 26.00 -12.69
CA ILE A 134 4.48 25.40 -11.37
C ILE A 134 5.50 26.10 -10.49
N ASN A 135 5.09 26.50 -9.29
CA ASN A 135 6.00 27.00 -8.28
C ASN A 135 6.12 25.94 -7.19
N LEU A 136 7.34 25.49 -6.85
CA LEU A 136 7.53 24.45 -5.82
C LEU A 136 7.05 24.87 -4.42
N ILE A 137 6.67 26.13 -4.20
CA ILE A 137 6.00 26.60 -2.99
C ILE A 137 4.53 26.15 -2.90
N THR A 138 3.85 25.92 -4.03
CA THR A 138 2.46 25.44 -4.08
C THR A 138 2.35 23.92 -3.91
N CYS A 139 3.49 23.27 -3.64
CA CYS A 139 3.57 21.86 -3.33
C CYS A 139 3.49 21.64 -1.83
N GLU A 140 2.55 20.82 -1.42
CA GLU A 140 2.30 20.48 -0.03
C GLU A 140 2.55 19.00 0.22
N ASN A 141 3.14 18.69 1.38
CA ASN A 141 3.17 17.34 1.90
C ASN A 141 1.99 17.15 2.84
N LEU A 142 0.99 16.39 2.39
CA LEU A 142 -0.26 16.17 3.09
C LEU A 142 -0.10 15.38 4.39
N ASN A 143 1.06 14.74 4.63
CA ASN A 143 1.36 14.10 5.92
C ASN A 143 1.36 15.09 7.08
N LYS A 144 1.60 16.39 6.83
CA LYS A 144 1.58 17.43 7.87
C LYS A 144 0.18 17.77 8.37
N ARG A 145 -0.87 17.34 7.66
CA ARG A 145 -2.28 17.59 8.00
C ARG A 145 -2.87 16.47 8.86
N ILE A 146 -2.09 15.43 9.12
CA ILE A 146 -2.43 14.22 9.87
C ILE A 146 -1.72 14.29 11.22
#